data_AF-A0A9D2M6I7-F1
#
_entry.id   AF-A0A9D2M6I7-F1
#
_cell.length_a   1.000
_cell.length_b   1.000
_cell.length_c   1.000
_cell.angle_alpha   90.00
_cell.angle_beta   90.00
_cell.angle_gamma   90.00
#
_symmetry.space_group_name_H-M   'P 1'
#
loop_
_entity.id
_entity.type
_entity.pdbx_description
1 polymer ?
#
loop_
_entity_poly.entity_id
_entity_poly.type
_entity_poly.pdbx_seq_one_letter_code
_entity_poly.pdbx_strand_id
1 'polypeptide(L)' 'MSTNETNVCPVCGRSVLEAFEICPVCDWQNDRVQFMHPDMEGGANNMSLNQAKQAWKNGEPIR' A
#
# COMPACT_ATOMS: atom_id res chain seq x y z
N MET A 1 11.49 13.70 18.18
CA MET A 1 10.92 13.55 16.82
C MET A 1 9.71 12.67 16.99
N SER A 2 8.50 13.20 16.84
CA SER A 2 7.28 12.43 16.97
C SER A 2 7.21 11.45 15.80
N THR A 3 7.45 10.16 16.04
CA THR A 3 7.84 9.15 15.03
C THR A 3 6.68 8.59 14.19
N ASN A 4 5.48 9.12 14.31
CA ASN A 4 4.30 8.53 13.65
C ASN A 4 4.02 9.25 12.34
N GLU A 5 4.86 9.00 11.33
CA GLU A 5 4.51 9.33 9.94
C GLU A 5 3.34 8.43 9.52
N THR A 6 2.16 9.03 9.37
CA THR A 6 0.96 8.36 8.87
C THR A 6 0.70 8.78 7.43
N ASN A 7 0.23 7.85 6.59
CA ASN A 7 -0.13 8.11 5.20
C ASN A 7 -1.50 7.53 4.88
N VAL A 8 -2.29 8.25 4.08
CA VAL A 8 -3.50 7.67 3.48
C VAL A 8 -3.09 6.49 2.60
N CYS A 9 -3.81 5.37 2.71
CA CYS A 9 -3.56 4.17 1.93
C CYS A 9 -3.42 4.54 0.44
N PRO A 10 -2.25 4.31 -0.18
CA PRO A 10 -1.99 4.78 -1.54
C PRO A 10 -2.73 3.97 -2.61
N VAL A 11 -3.35 2.85 -2.22
CA VAL A 11 -4.09 1.96 -3.11
C VAL A 11 -5.57 2.33 -3.14
N CYS A 12 -6.25 2.24 -1.98
CA CYS A 12 -7.70 2.40 -1.93
C CYS A 12 -8.16 3.79 -1.44
N GLY A 13 -7.29 4.55 -0.77
CA GLY A 13 -7.60 5.87 -0.23
C GLY A 13 -8.58 5.89 0.95
N ARG A 14 -8.89 4.74 1.57
CA ARG A 14 -9.98 4.61 2.57
C ARG A 14 -9.54 4.53 4.03
N SER A 15 -8.24 4.42 4.31
CA SER A 15 -7.68 4.37 5.66
C SER A 15 -6.41 5.22 5.76
N VAL A 16 -6.09 5.69 6.95
CA VAL A 16 -4.80 6.30 7.30
C VAL A 16 -3.98 5.23 8.00
N LEU A 17 -2.73 5.03 7.57
CA LEU A 17 -1.87 3.92 7.99
C LEU A 17 -0.59 4.45 8.62
N GLU A 18 -0.17 3.85 9.73
CA GLU A 18 1.19 3.97 10.26
C GLU A 18 2.17 3.14 9.42
N ALA A 19 3.47 3.36 9.62
CA ALA A 19 4.51 2.60 8.91
C ALA A 19 4.35 1.10 9.15
N PHE A 20 4.44 0.31 8.08
CA PHE A 20 4.27 -1.15 8.07
C PHE A 20 2.85 -1.66 8.43
N GLU A 21 1.88 -0.79 8.68
CA GLU A 21 0.50 -1.19 8.92
C GLU A 21 -0.15 -1.73 7.63
N ILE A 22 -0.96 -2.79 7.76
CA ILE A 22 -1.72 -3.37 6.66
C ILE A 22 -3.07 -2.67 6.57
N CYS A 23 -3.43 -2.22 5.37
CA CYS A 23 -4.71 -1.60 5.11
C CYS A 23 -5.86 -2.57 5.39
N PRO A 24 -6.78 -2.26 6.33
CA PRO A 24 -7.89 -3.16 6.67
C PRO A 24 -8.97 -3.24 5.56
N VAL A 25 -8.79 -2.53 4.45
CA VAL A 25 -9.76 -2.43 3.36
C VAL A 25 -9.29 -3.14 2.09
N CYS A 26 -8.00 -3.06 1.77
CA CYS A 26 -7.45 -3.59 0.51
C CYS A 26 -6.20 -4.46 0.71
N ASP A 27 -5.83 -4.76 1.97
CA ASP A 27 -4.69 -5.59 2.35
C ASP A 27 -3.30 -5.09 1.92
N TRP A 28 -3.19 -3.88 1.36
CA TRP A 28 -1.89 -3.24 1.07
C TRP A 28 -1.15 -2.87 2.36
N GLN A 29 0.09 -3.33 2.51
CA GLN A 29 0.98 -2.90 3.59
C GLN A 29 1.62 -1.56 3.27
N ASN A 30 1.59 -0.62 4.24
CA ASN A 30 2.19 0.70 4.14
C ASN A 30 3.73 0.63 4.17
N ASP A 31 4.28 0.26 3.01
CA ASP A 31 5.71 0.13 2.78
C ASP A 31 6.28 1.36 2.09
N ARG A 32 7.26 2.00 2.74
CA ARG A 32 7.88 3.23 2.25
C ARG A 32 8.71 2.99 0.98
N VAL A 33 9.31 1.81 0.82
CA VAL A 33 10.14 1.50 -0.34
C VAL A 33 9.28 1.40 -1.59
N GLN A 34 8.19 0.62 -1.55
CA GLN A 34 7.24 0.50 -2.65
C GLN A 34 6.41 1.79 -2.86
N PHE A 35 6.27 2.65 -1.85
CA PHE A 35 5.74 4.00 -2.04
C PHE A 35 6.68 4.88 -2.87
N MET A 36 7.99 4.83 -2.62
CA MET A 36 9.00 5.60 -3.37
C MET A 36 9.32 4.98 -4.74
N HIS A 37 9.16 3.66 -4.87
CA HIS A 37 9.41 2.89 -6.09
C HIS A 37 8.13 2.14 -6.50
N PRO A 38 7.14 2.84 -7.10
CA PRO A 38 5.78 2.31 -7.29
C PRO A 38 5.68 1.13 -8.27
N ASP A 39 6.72 0.88 -9.06
CA ASP A 39 6.83 -0.26 -9.97
C ASP A 39 7.67 -1.42 -9.40
N MET A 40 8.18 -1.29 -8.17
CA MET A 40 8.92 -2.37 -7.50
C MET A 40 7.97 -3.47 -7.02
N GLU A 41 8.19 -4.68 -7.52
CA GLU A 41 7.48 -5.91 -7.13
C GLU A 41 8.26 -6.70 -6.07
N GLY A 42 7.58 -7.65 -5.41
CA GLY A 42 8.22 -8.65 -4.54
C GLY A 42 8.82 -8.10 -3.24
N GLY A 43 8.31 -6.96 -2.75
CA GLY A 43 8.71 -6.33 -1.49
C GLY A 43 7.85 -6.80 -0.32
N ALA A 44 7.43 -5.86 0.54
CA ALA A 44 6.43 -6.14 1.58
C ALA A 44 5.08 -6.59 0.97
N ASN A 45 4.77 -6.09 -0.22
CA ASN A 45 3.63 -6.52 -1.03
C ASN A 45 4.14 -7.31 -2.24
N ASN A 46 3.43 -8.40 -2.60
CA ASN A 46 3.74 -9.20 -3.79
C ASN A 46 3.67 -8.35 -5.07
N MET A 47 2.55 -7.61 -5.22
CA MET A 47 2.34 -6.65 -6.30
C MET A 47 3.15 -5.37 -6.07
N SER A 48 3.51 -4.69 -7.15
CA SER A 48 3.93 -3.29 -7.09
C SER A 48 2.76 -2.37 -6.70
N LEU A 49 3.05 -1.13 -6.27
CA LEU A 49 2.00 -0.18 -5.91
C LEU A 49 1.08 0.13 -7.10
N ASN A 50 1.63 0.21 -8.32
CA ASN A 50 0.85 0.43 -9.52
C ASN A 50 -0.02 -0.78 -9.90
N GLN A 51 0.50 -2.00 -9.76
CA GLN A 51 -0.29 -3.23 -9.93
C GLN A 51 -1.43 -3.30 -8.90
N ALA A 52 -1.15 -3.04 -7.63
CA ALA A 52 -2.17 -3.04 -6.57
C ALA A 52 -3.28 -2.00 -6.83
N LYS A 53 -2.92 -0.80 -7.29
CA LYS A 53 -3.90 0.23 -7.71
C LYS A 53 -4.77 -0.24 -8.88
N GLN A 54 -4.20 -0.97 -9.84
CA GLN A 54 -4.94 -1.49 -10.98
C GLN A 54 -5.86 -2.64 -10.57
N ALA A 55 -5.36 -3.60 -9.79
CA ALA A 55 -6.16 -4.69 -9.22
C ALA A 55 -7.34 -4.14 -8.41
N TRP A 56 -7.09 -3.16 -7.53
CA TRP A 56 -8.16 -2.50 -6.76
C TRP A 56 -9.25 -1.87 -7.66
N LYS A 57 -8.85 -1.18 -8.72
CA LYS A 57 -9.79 -0.58 -9.70
C LYS A 57 -10.61 -1.64 -10.44
N ASN A 58 -10.01 -2.81 -10.68
CA ASN A 58 -10.67 -3.93 -11.35
C ASN A 58 -11.54 -4.77 -10.39
N GLY A 59 -11.49 -4.51 -9.08
CA GLY A 59 -12.14 -5.34 -8.07
C GLY A 59 -11.43 -6.68 -7.82
N GLU A 60 -10.15 -6.76 -8.19
CA GLU A 60 -9.32 -7.95 -8.02
C GLU A 60 -8.65 -7.95 -6.64
N PRO A 61 -8.41 -9.13 -6.03
CA PRO A 61 -7.62 -9.25 -4.82
C PRO A 61 -6.18 -8.75 -5.02
N ILE A 62 -5.62 -8.09 -4.00
CA ILE A 62 -4.25 -7.55 -4.02
C ILE A 62 -3.26 -8.50 -3.31
N ARG A 63 -3.79 -9.40 -2.49
CA ARG A 63 -3.03 -10.34 -1.65
C ARG A 63 -2.97 -11.73 -2.27
#